data_AF-A0A947DWS0-F1
#
_entry.id   AF-A0A947DWS0-F1
#
_cell.length_a   1.000
_cell.length_b   1.000
_cell.length_c   1.000
_cell.angle_alpha   90.00
_cell.angle_beta   90.00
_cell.angle_gamma   90.00
#
_symmetry.space_group_name_H-M   'P 1'
#
loop_
_entity.id
_entity.type
_entity.pdbx_description
1 polymer ?
#
loop_
_entity_poly.entity_id
_entity_poly.type
_entity_poly.pdbx_seq_one_letter_code
_entity_poly.pdbx_strand_id
1 'polypeptide(L)' 'MTRDISASGLFFETDRKQRVGSLIDLEIEFDWLSGRMKFKAQCEIVRIEPRGDKTGAALKFLVSRLAPVE' A
#
# COMPACT_ATOMS: atom_id res chain seq x y z
N MET A 1 -8.26 -2.39 -4.17
CA MET A 1 -9.04 -1.53 -3.26
C MET A 1 -8.32 -1.50 -1.92
N THR A 2 -7.88 -0.32 -1.47
CA THR A 2 -7.32 -0.15 -0.12
C THR A 2 -8.41 -0.37 0.92
N ARG A 3 -8.10 -1.13 1.96
CA ARG A 3 -9.04 -1.50 3.03
C ARG A 3 -8.66 -0.90 4.36
N ASP A 4 -7.36 -0.87 4.66
CA ASP A 4 -6.83 -0.33 5.90
C ASP A 4 -5.42 0.23 5.67
N ILE A 5 -5.08 1.30 6.38
CA ILE A 5 -3.77 1.96 6.32
C ILE A 5 -3.34 2.38 7.72
N SER A 6 -2.07 2.14 8.04
CA SER A 6 -1.44 2.60 9.27
C SER A 6 -0.11 3.28 8.96
N ALA A 7 0.58 3.76 10.00
CA ALA A 7 1.92 4.32 9.85
C ALA A 7 2.97 3.28 9.39
N SER A 8 2.72 1.98 9.58
CA SER A 8 3.68 0.91 9.30
C SER A 8 3.32 0.02 8.12
N GLY A 9 2.11 0.14 7.56
CA GLY A 9 1.66 -0.77 6.53
C GLY A 9 0.29 -0.44 5.94
N LEU A 10 -0.10 -1.27 4.99
CA LEU A 10 -1.34 -1.13 4.24
C LEU A 10 -1.91 -2.50 3.91
N PHE A 11 -3.22 -2.65 4.05
CA PHE A 11 -3.96 -3.83 3.61
C PHE A 11 -4.87 -3.46 2.43
N PHE A 12 -4.80 -4.27 1.37
CA PHE A 12 -5.61 -4.05 0.17
C PHE A 12 -6.12 -5.36 -0.43
N GLU A 13 -7.19 -5.24 -1.20
CA GLU A 13 -7.73 -6.31 -2.03
C GLU A 13 -7.35 -6.12 -3.50
N THR A 14 -7.00 -7.22 -4.15
CA THR A 14 -6.66 -7.29 -5.58
C THR A 14 -7.14 -8.62 -6.20
N ASP A 15 -7.41 -8.58 -7.49
CA ASP A 15 -7.63 -9.73 -8.37
C ASP A 15 -6.31 -10.36 -8.86
N ARG A 16 -5.17 -9.68 -8.65
CA ARG A 16 -3.86 -10.16 -9.04
C ARG A 16 -3.28 -11.10 -7.99
N LYS A 17 -2.60 -12.15 -8.46
CA LYS A 17 -1.81 -13.02 -7.58
C LYS A 17 -0.65 -12.23 -6.97
N GLN A 18 -0.48 -12.39 -5.66
CA GLN A 18 0.60 -11.82 -4.89
C GLN A 18 1.48 -12.93 -4.32
N ARG A 19 2.68 -12.60 -3.84
CA ARG A 19 3.58 -13.54 -3.16
C ARG A 19 4.19 -12.91 -1.92
N VAL A 20 4.15 -13.63 -0.79
CA VAL A 20 4.82 -13.20 0.44
C VAL A 20 6.31 -13.04 0.18
N GLY A 21 6.92 -11.97 0.70
CA GLY A 21 8.30 -11.57 0.48
C GLY A 21 8.52 -10.75 -0.81
N SER A 22 7.51 -10.58 -1.67
CA SER A 22 7.66 -9.71 -2.84
C SER A 22 7.75 -8.25 -2.44
N LEU A 23 8.60 -7.50 -3.13
CA LEU A 23 8.69 -6.05 -3.01
C LEU A 23 7.66 -5.37 -3.92
N ILE A 24 7.00 -4.34 -3.42
CA ILE A 24 6.04 -3.50 -4.14
C ILE A 24 6.39 -2.03 -3.92
N ASP A 25 6.41 -1.25 -5.01
CA ASP A 25 6.41 0.20 -4.93
C ASP A 25 4.97 0.70 -4.82
N LEU A 26 4.67 1.39 -3.72
CA LEU A 26 3.37 1.96 -3.40
C LEU A 26 3.40 3.47 -3.61
N GLU A 27 2.36 3.99 -4.26
CA GLU A 27 2.13 5.42 -4.39
C GLU A 27 0.68 5.72 -3.99
N ILE A 28 0.50 6.69 -3.08
CA ILE A 28 -0.81 7.18 -2.64
C ILE A 28 -0.81 8.69 -2.79
N GLU A 29 -1.75 9.21 -3.55
CA GLU A 29 -2.06 10.64 -3.60
C GLU A 29 -3.26 10.93 -2.72
N PHE A 30 -3.20 12.01 -1.94
CA PHE A 30 -4.30 12.45 -1.09
C PHE A 30 -4.31 13.97 -0.92
N ASP A 31 -5.50 14.52 -0.70
CA ASP A 31 -5.69 15.93 -0.40
C ASP A 31 -5.28 16.23 1.05
N TRP A 32 -4.54 17.32 1.24
CA TRP A 32 -4.17 17.85 2.54
C TRP A 32 -4.54 19.34 2.61
N LEU A 33 -4.58 19.90 3.83
CA LEU A 33 -4.96 21.30 4.05
C LEU A 33 -4.10 22.29 3.24
N SER A 34 -2.84 21.93 2.95
CA SER A 34 -1.90 22.75 2.17
C SER A 34 -1.79 22.37 0.70
N GLY A 35 -2.68 21.51 0.18
CA GLY A 35 -2.64 21.01 -1.19
C GLY A 35 -2.48 19.49 -1.28
N ARG A 36 -2.32 18.97 -2.50
CA ARG A 36 -2.17 17.53 -2.74
C ARG A 36 -0.80 17.02 -2.31
N MET A 37 -0.80 15.88 -1.64
CA MET A 37 0.38 15.21 -1.13
C MET A 37 0.51 13.83 -1.78
N LYS A 38 1.76 13.40 -1.98
CA LYS A 38 2.12 12.09 -2.51
C LYS A 38 2.97 11.34 -1.49
N PHE A 39 2.47 10.20 -1.05
CA PHE A 39 3.20 9.23 -0.26
C PHE A 39 3.74 8.15 -1.17
N LYS A 40 5.05 7.94 -1.15
CA LYS A 40 5.72 6.84 -1.85
C LYS A 40 6.38 5.92 -0.83
N ALA A 41 6.28 4.62 -1.02
CA ALA A 41 6.98 3.67 -0.18
C ALA A 41 7.42 2.42 -0.94
N GLN A 42 8.62 1.94 -0.64
CA GLN A 42 9.00 0.56 -0.92
C GLN A 42 8.42 -0.33 0.17
N CYS A 43 7.73 -1.38 -0.24
CA CYS A 43 6.97 -2.24 0.66
C CYS A 43 7.34 -3.71 0.45
N GLU A 44 7.11 -4.54 1.47
CA GLU A 44 7.17 -6.00 1.37
C GLU A 44 5.80 -6.60 1.65
N ILE A 45 5.38 -7.60 0.86
CA ILE A 45 4.19 -8.40 1.16
C ILE A 45 4.49 -9.34 2.32
N VAL A 46 3.86 -9.13 3.47
CA VAL A 46 4.10 -9.93 4.68
C VAL A 46 2.99 -10.93 4.97
N ARG A 47 1.81 -10.76 4.38
CA ARG A 47 0.68 -11.70 4.52
C ARG A 47 -0.20 -11.68 3.27
N ILE A 48 -0.72 -12.86 2.92
CA ILE A 48 -1.74 -13.03 1.89
C ILE A 48 -2.88 -13.84 2.50
N GLU A 49 -4.12 -13.43 2.22
CA GLU A 49 -5.33 -14.11 2.66
C GLU A 49 -6.33 -14.24 1.50
N PRO A 50 -6.99 -15.40 1.32
CA PRO A 50 -8.09 -15.52 0.38
C PRO A 50 -9.30 -14.71 0.88
N ARG A 51 -9.96 -13.96 -0.01
CA ARG A 51 -11.18 -13.20 0.28
C ARG A 51 -12.21 -13.38 -0.84
N GLY A 52 -12.93 -14.50 -0.81
CA GLY A 52 -13.86 -14.88 -1.87
C GLY A 52 -13.12 -15.01 -3.20
N ASP A 53 -13.58 -14.29 -4.22
CA ASP A 53 -12.96 -14.27 -5.55
C ASP A 53 -11.74 -13.33 -5.65
N LYS A 54 -11.34 -12.70 -4.53
CA LYS A 54 -10.20 -11.77 -4.46
C LYS A 54 -9.12 -12.26 -3.53
N THR A 55 -7.96 -11.64 -3.65
CA THR A 55 -6.81 -11.82 -2.76
C THR A 55 -6.66 -10.58 -1.88
N GLY A 56 -6.60 -10.78 -0.57
CA GLY A 56 -6.16 -9.78 0.39
C GLY A 56 -4.65 -9.85 0.56
N ALA A 57 -3.97 -8.70 0.58
CA ALA A 57 -2.53 -8.61 0.78
C ALA A 57 -2.20 -7.53 1.81
N ALA A 58 -1.37 -7.89 2.79
CA ALA A 58 -0.82 -6.96 3.78
C ALA A 58 0.62 -6.60 3.42
N LEU A 59 0.89 -5.30 3.41
CA LEU A 59 2.19 -4.73 3.15
C LEU A 59 2.79 -4.16 4.43
N LYS A 60 4.10 -4.35 4.59
CA LYS A 60 4.92 -3.61 5.54
C LYS A 60 5.69 -2.53 4.77
N PHE A 61 5.66 -1.29 5.26
CA PHE A 61 6.48 -0.22 4.71
C PHE A 61 7.94 -0.40 5.15
N LEU A 62 8.87 -0.32 4.20
CA LEU A 62 10.31 -0.43 4.44
C LEU A 62 10.95 0.95 4.49
N VAL A 63 10.77 1.71 3.41
CA VAL A 63 11.27 3.08 3.27
C VAL A 63 10.16 3.91 2.65
N SER A 64 9.83 5.05 3.26
CA SER A 64 8.74 5.90 2.81
C SER A 64 9.15 7.37 2.72
N ARG A 65 8.55 8.10 1.80
CA ARG A 65 8.68 9.56 1.67
C ARG A 65 7.32 10.20 1.40
N LEU A 66 7.11 11.35 2.01
CA LEU A 66 6.00 12.25 1.73
C LEU A 66 6.52 13.49 1.01
N ALA A 67 5.88 13.89 -0.09
CA ALA A 67 6.23 15.08 -0.85
C ALA A 67 4.99 15.72 -1.50
N PRO A 68 4.97 17.04 -1.76
CA PRO A 68 3.91 17.67 -2.56
C PRO A 68 3.75 17.00 -3.92
N VAL A 69 2.53 16.94 -4.44
CA VAL A 69 2.29 16.60 -5.85
C VAL A 69 2.70 17.83 -6.68
N GLU A 70 3.62 17.63 -7.63
CA GLU A 70 4.01 18.65 -8.62
C GLU A 70 2.89 18.93 -9.63
#